data_AF-A0A1B0C2Y0-F1
#
_entry.id   AF-A0A1B0C2Y0-F1
#
_cell.length_a   1.000
_cell.length_b   1.000
_cell.length_c   1.000
_cell.angle_alpha   90.00
_cell.angle_beta   90.00
_cell.angle_gamma   90.00
#
_symmetry.space_group_name_H-M   'P 1'
#
loop_
_entity.id
_entity.type
_entity.pdbx_description
1 polymer ?
#
loop_
_entity_poly.entity_id
_entity_poly.type
_entity_poly.pdbx_seq_one_letter_code
_entity_poly.pdbx_strand_id
1 'polypeptide(L)'
;MILTIYHQQHRLGCHINMQLLLLILLEMRTIYGDVSSHYWESPYSQPYFDNSSRREVTAIVGQAALLQCRVRNLGDRAVSNGKKCIIYVHEGSDEWTLRISSPQPRDSGTYECQVSTEPKISQGFRLNVVVSRAKILGNPELFIKSGSDINLTCLAMQSPIPPSFIYWYKGKRLMNYSQRGGINVITERTTRTSKLLISKATSNDSGNYTCSPSSSDSASVVVHVINGEHPAAMQHGNNSASSQTQLLSKTLQQLSRNTVAAFFSVSALYHLLHALVQIFATTNCYVVIVGVALSLQWPRLTQNARRRIVAR
;
A
#
# COMPACT_ATOMS: atom_id res chain seq x y z
N MET A 1 -42.52 -83.25 18.66
CA MET A 1 -41.06 -83.28 18.43
C MET A 1 -40.70 -82.76 17.02
N ILE A 2 -41.26 -81.60 16.62
CA ILE A 2 -40.95 -80.92 15.34
C ILE A 2 -40.76 -79.41 15.56
N LEU A 3 -41.26 -78.83 16.67
CA LEU A 3 -41.06 -77.40 16.99
C LEU A 3 -39.73 -77.05 17.68
N THR A 4 -38.95 -78.03 18.16
CA THR A 4 -37.63 -77.77 18.79
C THR A 4 -36.46 -77.80 17.80
N ILE A 5 -36.66 -78.28 16.57
CA ILE A 5 -35.63 -78.27 15.52
C ILE A 5 -35.67 -76.94 14.74
N TYR A 6 -36.85 -76.32 14.60
CA TYR A 6 -37.00 -75.03 13.90
C TYR A 6 -36.41 -73.84 14.67
N HIS A 7 -36.33 -73.92 16.00
CA HIS A 7 -35.82 -72.83 16.84
C HIS A 7 -34.29 -72.88 17.06
N GLN A 8 -33.61 -73.96 16.65
CA GLN A 8 -32.15 -74.08 16.68
C GLN A 8 -31.49 -73.71 15.34
N GLN A 9 -32.22 -73.78 14.22
CA GLN A 9 -31.69 -73.41 12.90
C GLN A 9 -31.72 -71.89 12.63
N HIS A 10 -32.53 -71.13 13.36
CA HIS A 10 -32.63 -69.67 13.21
C HIS A 10 -31.66 -68.84 14.09
N ARG A 11 -30.91 -69.46 15.02
CA ARG A 11 -29.86 -68.77 15.80
C ARG A 11 -28.44 -68.90 15.22
N LEU A 12 -28.20 -69.84 14.29
CA LEU A 12 -26.93 -69.89 13.55
C LEU A 12 -26.95 -69.04 12.27
N GLY A 13 -28.12 -68.75 11.69
CA GLY A 13 -28.24 -67.92 10.47
C GLY A 13 -28.04 -66.41 10.67
N CYS A 14 -28.07 -65.90 11.90
CA CYS A 14 -27.91 -64.47 12.19
C CYS A 14 -26.48 -64.10 12.61
N HIS A 15 -25.76 -65.01 13.26
CA HIS A 15 -24.36 -64.78 13.65
C HIS A 15 -23.39 -64.94 12.47
N ILE A 16 -23.68 -65.88 11.56
CA ILE A 16 -22.90 -66.09 10.33
C ILE A 16 -23.07 -64.88 9.39
N ASN A 17 -24.24 -64.25 9.35
CA ASN A 17 -24.47 -63.07 8.50
C ASN A 17 -23.73 -61.82 8.99
N MET A 18 -23.57 -61.64 10.30
CA MET A 18 -22.87 -60.47 10.86
C MET A 18 -21.34 -60.61 10.74
N GLN A 19 -20.81 -61.83 10.90
CA GLN A 19 -19.40 -62.12 10.63
C GLN A 19 -19.08 -62.06 9.13
N LEU A 20 -19.98 -62.52 8.25
CA LEU A 20 -19.81 -62.39 6.81
C LEU A 20 -19.90 -60.91 6.37
N LEU A 21 -20.76 -60.10 6.98
CA LEU A 21 -20.83 -58.66 6.74
C LEU A 21 -19.56 -57.93 7.23
N LEU A 22 -19.01 -58.29 8.40
CA LEU A 22 -17.74 -57.76 8.91
C LEU A 22 -16.56 -58.17 8.03
N LEU A 23 -16.54 -59.41 7.52
CA LEU A 23 -15.53 -59.88 6.57
C LEU A 23 -15.68 -59.19 5.21
N ILE A 24 -16.89 -58.98 4.70
CA ILE A 24 -17.14 -58.20 3.47
C ILE A 24 -16.74 -56.73 3.67
N LEU A 25 -16.95 -56.14 4.85
CA LEU A 25 -16.51 -54.78 5.17
C LEU A 25 -14.98 -54.68 5.35
N LEU A 26 -14.34 -55.71 5.92
CA LEU A 26 -12.88 -55.81 6.00
C LEU A 26 -12.24 -56.04 4.62
N GLU A 27 -12.87 -56.86 3.77
CA GLU A 27 -12.41 -57.09 2.40
C GLU A 27 -12.68 -55.88 1.50
N MET A 28 -13.80 -55.17 1.69
CA MET A 28 -14.04 -53.85 1.08
C MET A 28 -13.00 -52.82 1.55
N ARG A 29 -12.44 -52.92 2.76
CA ARG A 29 -11.33 -52.07 3.25
C ARG A 29 -9.97 -52.43 2.64
N THR A 30 -9.81 -53.66 2.15
CA THR A 30 -8.61 -54.09 1.43
C THR A 30 -8.72 -53.93 -0.09
N ILE A 31 -9.94 -53.91 -0.64
CA ILE A 31 -10.23 -53.69 -2.08
C ILE A 31 -10.39 -52.19 -2.36
N TYR A 32 -11.10 -51.46 -1.49
CA TYR A 32 -10.91 -50.01 -1.33
C TYR A 32 -9.80 -49.82 -0.32
N GLY A 33 -8.55 -50.02 -0.76
CA GLY A 33 -7.41 -49.49 -0.03
C GLY A 33 -7.75 -48.08 0.43
N ASP A 34 -7.43 -47.77 1.69
CA ASP A 34 -7.61 -46.47 2.34
C ASP A 34 -7.66 -45.40 1.25
N VAL A 35 -8.87 -44.88 0.99
CA VAL A 35 -9.07 -43.90 -0.09
C VAL A 35 -8.11 -42.80 0.27
N SER A 36 -6.98 -42.82 -0.42
CA SER A 36 -5.92 -41.90 -0.17
C SER A 36 -6.59 -40.55 -0.30
N SER A 37 -6.46 -39.74 0.75
CA SER A 37 -6.82 -38.32 0.75
C SER A 37 -6.18 -37.53 -0.41
N HIS A 38 -5.44 -38.19 -1.32
CA HIS A 38 -4.89 -37.67 -2.56
C HIS A 38 -5.84 -37.61 -3.76
N TYR A 39 -7.11 -38.06 -3.70
CA TYR A 39 -8.01 -37.88 -4.86
C TYR A 39 -8.52 -36.43 -5.05
N TRP A 40 -8.32 -35.53 -4.07
CA TRP A 40 -8.69 -34.11 -4.18
C TRP A 40 -7.54 -33.17 -4.58
N GLU A 41 -6.39 -33.67 -5.00
CA GLU A 41 -5.35 -32.80 -5.58
C GLU A 41 -5.50 -32.72 -7.10
N SER A 42 -6.68 -32.34 -7.57
CA SER A 42 -6.81 -31.87 -8.93
C SER A 42 -6.09 -30.50 -9.01
N PRO A 43 -5.12 -30.28 -9.91
CA PRO A 43 -4.39 -29.01 -10.02
C PRO A 43 -5.30 -27.79 -10.20
N TYR A 44 -6.54 -28.01 -10.63
CA TYR A 44 -7.58 -27.01 -10.85
C TYR A 44 -8.39 -26.63 -9.60
N SER A 45 -8.15 -27.27 -8.45
CA SER A 45 -8.88 -27.04 -7.19
C SER A 45 -8.14 -26.15 -6.19
N GLN A 46 -6.91 -25.74 -6.49
CA GLN A 46 -6.14 -24.88 -5.60
C GLN A 46 -6.69 -23.45 -5.63
N PRO A 47 -6.79 -22.78 -4.46
CA PRO A 47 -7.23 -21.40 -4.41
C PRO A 47 -6.19 -20.49 -5.05
N TYR A 48 -6.67 -19.49 -5.79
CA TYR A 48 -5.81 -18.51 -6.43
C TYR A 48 -6.44 -17.13 -6.39
N PHE A 49 -5.57 -16.12 -6.41
CA PHE A 49 -5.98 -14.72 -6.45
C PHE A 49 -6.41 -14.32 -7.86
N ASP A 50 -7.56 -13.67 -7.97
CA ASP A 50 -7.98 -13.05 -9.21
C ASP A 50 -7.19 -11.75 -9.46
N ASN A 51 -6.67 -11.61 -10.67
CA ASN A 51 -5.86 -10.46 -11.07
C ASN A 51 -6.70 -9.22 -11.45
N SER A 52 -8.03 -9.32 -11.39
CA SER A 52 -8.96 -8.20 -11.61
C SER A 52 -8.95 -7.16 -10.46
N SER A 53 -8.41 -7.54 -9.29
CA SER A 53 -8.36 -6.69 -8.10
C SER A 53 -7.38 -5.53 -8.26
N ARG A 54 -7.80 -4.29 -7.93
CA ARG A 54 -6.91 -3.12 -7.95
C ARG A 54 -5.88 -3.20 -6.81
N ARG A 55 -4.60 -3.37 -7.16
CA ARG A 55 -3.49 -3.49 -6.18
C ARG A 55 -3.03 -2.15 -5.60
N GLU A 56 -3.33 -1.05 -6.25
CA GLU A 56 -3.03 0.30 -5.76
C GLU A 56 -4.33 1.06 -5.48
N VAL A 57 -4.52 1.43 -4.22
CA VAL A 57 -5.71 2.13 -3.74
C VAL A 57 -5.27 3.46 -3.14
N THR A 58 -5.81 4.56 -3.67
CA THR A 58 -5.62 5.89 -3.08
C THR A 58 -6.90 6.28 -2.34
N ALA A 59 -6.76 6.62 -1.07
CA ALA A 59 -7.86 7.06 -0.22
C ALA A 59 -7.63 8.49 0.26
N ILE A 60 -8.71 9.24 0.49
CA ILE A 60 -8.64 10.55 1.11
C ILE A 60 -8.79 10.39 2.61
N VAL A 61 -8.08 11.19 3.40
CA VAL A 61 -8.23 11.23 4.85
C VAL A 61 -9.71 11.33 5.25
N GLY A 62 -10.14 10.45 6.16
CA GLY A 62 -11.51 10.41 6.67
C GLY A 62 -12.55 9.77 5.75
N GLN A 63 -12.26 9.56 4.45
CA GLN A 63 -13.12 8.80 3.55
C GLN A 63 -12.75 7.32 3.58
N ALA A 64 -13.74 6.44 3.73
CA ALA A 64 -13.48 5.02 3.88
C ALA A 64 -12.69 4.44 2.69
N ALA A 65 -11.59 3.76 2.97
CA ALA A 65 -10.81 3.03 1.97
C ALA A 65 -11.30 1.57 1.89
N LEU A 66 -11.42 1.04 0.68
CA LEU A 66 -11.84 -0.34 0.41
C LEU A 66 -10.74 -1.06 -0.37
N LEU A 67 -10.17 -2.12 0.20
CA LEU A 67 -9.22 -2.99 -0.47
C LEU A 67 -9.93 -4.31 -0.78
N GLN A 68 -10.24 -4.53 -2.06
CA GLN A 68 -10.96 -5.70 -2.54
C GLN A 68 -9.98 -6.80 -2.91
N CYS A 69 -10.05 -7.94 -2.22
CA CYS A 69 -9.30 -9.15 -2.51
C CYS A 69 -10.25 -10.22 -3.03
N ARG A 70 -10.03 -10.72 -4.23
CA ARG A 70 -10.90 -11.74 -4.85
C ARG A 70 -10.15 -13.05 -4.96
N VAL A 71 -10.68 -14.11 -4.34
CA VAL A 71 -10.06 -15.43 -4.26
C VAL A 71 -11.02 -16.45 -4.85
N ARG A 72 -10.55 -17.23 -5.83
CA ARG A 72 -11.32 -18.31 -6.45
C ARG A 72 -10.93 -19.64 -5.83
N ASN A 73 -11.81 -20.65 -5.93
CA ASN A 73 -11.59 -22.01 -5.44
C ASN A 73 -11.18 -22.08 -3.96
N LEU A 74 -11.77 -21.22 -3.12
CA LEU A 74 -11.40 -21.13 -1.70
C LEU A 74 -11.72 -22.42 -0.91
N GLY A 75 -12.83 -23.09 -1.25
CA GLY A 75 -13.31 -24.27 -0.53
C GLY A 75 -13.67 -23.93 0.92
N ASP A 76 -13.13 -24.68 1.86
CA ASP A 76 -13.27 -24.58 3.32
C ASP A 76 -12.21 -23.70 4.00
N ARG A 77 -11.33 -23.05 3.22
CA ARG A 77 -10.20 -22.26 3.74
C ARG A 77 -10.62 -20.83 4.11
N ALA A 78 -9.94 -20.23 5.08
CA ALA A 78 -10.22 -18.86 5.52
C ALA A 78 -9.29 -17.84 4.85
N VAL A 79 -9.83 -16.66 4.55
CA VAL A 79 -9.04 -15.49 4.14
C VAL A 79 -8.83 -14.61 5.36
N SER A 80 -7.57 -14.23 5.59
CA SER A 80 -7.21 -13.27 6.64
C SER A 80 -6.49 -12.09 6.02
N ASN A 81 -6.72 -10.90 6.56
CA ASN A 81 -6.02 -9.69 6.13
C ASN A 81 -5.03 -9.28 7.25
N GLY A 82 -3.79 -8.97 6.88
CA GLY A 82 -2.72 -8.58 7.81
C GLY A 82 -2.96 -7.22 8.48
N LYS A 83 -2.28 -7.00 9.63
CA LYS A 83 -2.40 -5.88 10.61
C LYS A 83 -3.59 -4.89 10.41
N LYS A 84 -4.51 -4.98 11.39
CA LYS A 84 -5.77 -4.23 11.64
C LYS A 84 -6.92 -4.59 10.69
N CYS A 85 -7.75 -5.57 11.06
CA CYS A 85 -8.92 -5.95 10.26
C CYS A 85 -10.21 -6.16 11.05
N ILE A 86 -11.27 -5.54 10.53
CA ILE A 86 -12.65 -6.05 10.51
C ILE A 86 -12.86 -6.51 9.07
N ILE A 87 -13.16 -7.80 8.87
CA ILE A 87 -13.44 -8.39 7.56
C ILE A 87 -14.95 -8.28 7.34
N TYR A 88 -15.40 -7.65 6.26
CA TYR A 88 -16.80 -7.73 5.83
C TYR A 88 -16.92 -8.89 4.83
N VAL A 89 -17.56 -9.96 5.27
CA VAL A 89 -17.87 -11.12 4.42
C VAL A 89 -19.25 -10.88 3.82
N HIS A 90 -19.34 -10.86 2.49
CA HIS A 90 -20.62 -11.07 1.82
C HIS A 90 -20.82 -12.58 1.67
N GLU A 91 -21.82 -13.14 2.36
CA GLU A 91 -22.14 -14.57 2.26
C GLU A 91 -22.34 -14.98 0.80
N GLY A 92 -21.60 -16.00 0.35
CA GLY A 92 -21.64 -16.51 -1.03
C GLY A 92 -20.83 -15.71 -2.08
N SER A 93 -20.00 -14.74 -1.67
CA SER A 93 -19.13 -13.99 -2.57
C SER A 93 -17.67 -14.45 -2.52
N ASP A 94 -17.02 -14.54 -3.69
CA ASP A 94 -15.57 -14.73 -3.83
C ASP A 94 -14.76 -13.46 -3.52
N GLU A 95 -15.43 -12.38 -3.07
CA GLU A 95 -14.84 -11.06 -2.84
C GLU A 95 -14.77 -10.73 -1.34
N TRP A 96 -13.54 -10.55 -0.87
CA TRP A 96 -13.16 -10.23 0.50
C TRP A 96 -12.67 -8.79 0.57
N THR A 97 -13.42 -7.90 1.23
CA THR A 97 -13.07 -6.47 1.28
C THR A 97 -12.61 -6.04 2.66
N LEU A 98 -11.39 -5.50 2.74
CA LEU A 98 -10.92 -4.75 3.91
C LEU A 98 -11.42 -3.31 3.83
N ARG A 99 -12.24 -2.91 4.80
CA ARG A 99 -12.74 -1.54 4.95
C ARG A 99 -12.00 -0.81 6.06
N ILE A 100 -11.35 0.30 5.71
CA ILE A 100 -10.72 1.22 6.66
C ILE A 100 -11.60 2.47 6.74
N SER A 101 -12.38 2.62 7.82
CA SER A 101 -13.47 3.61 7.88
C SER A 101 -13.01 5.07 7.88
N SER A 102 -11.89 5.39 8.54
CA SER A 102 -11.35 6.75 8.63
C SER A 102 -9.83 6.71 8.51
N PRO A 103 -9.30 6.49 7.29
CA PRO A 103 -7.87 6.32 7.08
C PRO A 103 -7.15 7.63 7.36
N GLN A 104 -5.96 7.52 7.94
CA GLN A 104 -5.03 8.61 8.20
C GLN A 104 -3.75 8.42 7.38
N PRO A 105 -2.94 9.46 7.14
CA PRO A 105 -1.70 9.32 6.36
C PRO A 105 -0.77 8.21 6.88
N ARG A 106 -0.75 8.00 8.19
CA ARG A 106 -0.02 6.93 8.89
C ARG A 106 -0.49 5.51 8.58
N ASP A 107 -1.71 5.35 8.06
CA ASP A 107 -2.26 4.04 7.67
C ASP A 107 -1.81 3.67 6.24
N SER A 108 -1.10 4.56 5.53
CA SER A 108 -0.50 4.24 4.23
C SER A 108 0.56 3.15 4.38
N GLY A 109 0.56 2.20 3.45
CA GLY A 109 1.47 1.06 3.52
C GLY A 109 1.02 -0.10 2.66
N THR A 110 1.72 -1.23 2.82
CA THR A 110 1.37 -2.48 2.17
C THR A 110 0.48 -3.32 3.08
N TYR A 111 -0.67 -3.72 2.56
CA TYR A 111 -1.64 -4.62 3.17
C TYR A 111 -1.58 -5.95 2.44
N GLU A 112 -1.72 -7.06 3.15
CA GLU A 112 -1.67 -8.39 2.56
C GLU A 112 -2.99 -9.12 2.79
N CYS A 113 -3.56 -9.61 1.70
CA CYS A 113 -4.61 -10.61 1.71
C CYS A 113 -3.95 -11.99 1.73
N GLN A 114 -4.20 -12.79 2.76
CA GLN A 114 -3.57 -14.08 2.99
C GLN A 114 -4.62 -15.18 3.00
N VAL A 115 -4.34 -16.28 2.29
CA VAL A 115 -5.17 -17.49 2.30
C VAL A 115 -4.44 -18.59 3.05
N SER A 116 -5.17 -19.31 3.91
CA SER A 116 -4.63 -20.40 4.75
C SER A 116 -4.36 -21.69 3.96
N THR A 117 -3.53 -21.63 2.92
CA THR A 117 -2.98 -22.79 2.20
C THR A 117 -1.63 -23.22 2.77
N GLU A 118 -1.14 -24.40 2.38
CA GLU A 118 0.21 -24.87 2.68
C GLU A 118 0.96 -25.10 1.36
N PRO A 119 1.97 -24.28 0.99
CA PRO A 119 2.42 -23.07 1.68
C PRO A 119 1.40 -21.93 1.56
N LYS A 120 1.44 -20.98 2.50
CA LYS A 120 0.52 -19.83 2.50
C LYS A 120 0.69 -18.99 1.23
N ILE A 121 -0.41 -18.66 0.57
CA ILE A 121 -0.42 -17.71 -0.54
C ILE A 121 -0.88 -16.33 -0.04
N SER A 122 -0.26 -15.28 -0.57
CA SER A 122 -0.58 -13.90 -0.20
C SER A 122 -0.57 -12.95 -1.40
N GLN A 123 -1.46 -11.97 -1.38
CA GLN A 123 -1.50 -10.88 -2.36
C GLN A 123 -1.34 -9.53 -1.66
N GLY A 124 -0.34 -8.77 -2.09
CA GLY A 124 -0.06 -7.43 -1.58
C GLY A 124 -0.89 -6.33 -2.26
N PHE A 125 -1.36 -5.39 -1.46
CA PHE A 125 -2.09 -4.18 -1.85
C PHE A 125 -1.39 -2.96 -1.26
N ARG A 126 -1.19 -1.92 -2.07
CA ARG A 126 -0.59 -0.66 -1.63
C ARG A 126 -1.69 0.37 -1.40
N LEU A 127 -1.86 0.78 -0.14
CA LEU A 127 -2.74 1.88 0.24
C LEU A 127 -1.93 3.16 0.34
N ASN A 128 -2.38 4.19 -0.37
CA ASN A 128 -1.86 5.55 -0.27
C ASN A 128 -2.95 6.48 0.28
N VAL A 129 -2.78 6.98 1.50
CA VAL A 129 -3.74 7.90 2.12
C VAL A 129 -3.25 9.34 1.96
N VAL A 130 -3.98 10.13 1.18
CA VAL A 130 -3.61 11.50 0.83
C VAL A 130 -4.57 12.53 1.44
N VAL A 131 -4.04 13.71 1.76
CA VAL A 131 -4.86 14.87 2.11
C VAL A 131 -5.16 15.61 0.81
N SER A 132 -6.41 15.54 0.34
CA SER A 132 -6.82 16.30 -0.84
C SER A 132 -7.11 17.73 -0.44
N ARG A 133 -6.39 18.71 -1.01
CA ARG A 133 -6.63 20.14 -0.78
C ARG A 133 -6.97 20.85 -2.07
N ALA A 134 -7.94 21.74 -2.03
CA ALA A 134 -8.18 22.68 -3.10
C ALA A 134 -7.01 23.66 -3.24
N LYS A 135 -6.90 24.30 -4.40
CA LYS A 135 -5.94 25.38 -4.65
C LYS A 135 -6.60 26.45 -5.49
N ILE A 136 -6.54 27.70 -5.04
CA ILE A 136 -6.89 28.85 -5.87
C ILE A 136 -5.62 29.29 -6.62
N LEU A 137 -5.72 29.47 -7.93
CA LEU A 137 -4.60 29.91 -8.77
C LEU A 137 -4.25 31.37 -8.49
N GLY A 138 -2.96 31.68 -8.58
CA GLY A 138 -2.42 33.01 -8.29
C GLY A 138 -1.77 33.11 -6.92
N ASN A 139 -1.55 34.34 -6.48
CA ASN A 139 -0.97 34.63 -5.17
C ASN A 139 -2.04 34.48 -4.07
N PRO A 140 -1.65 34.15 -2.81
CA PRO A 140 -2.56 34.10 -1.67
C PRO A 140 -3.22 35.45 -1.33
N GLU A 141 -2.62 36.54 -1.79
CA GLU A 141 -3.10 37.91 -1.63
C GLU A 141 -3.06 38.62 -2.99
N LEU A 142 -4.18 39.21 -3.39
CA LEU A 142 -4.38 39.86 -4.69
C LEU A 142 -4.77 41.31 -4.50
N PHE A 143 -4.15 42.20 -5.28
CA PHE A 143 -4.47 43.63 -5.30
C PHE A 143 -5.07 43.98 -6.65
N ILE A 144 -6.32 44.40 -6.66
CA ILE A 144 -7.12 44.62 -7.87
C ILE A 144 -7.54 46.09 -7.90
N LYS A 145 -7.36 46.76 -9.03
CA LYS A 145 -7.82 48.14 -9.18
C LYS A 145 -9.35 48.20 -9.19
N SER A 146 -9.92 49.18 -8.51
CA SER A 146 -11.35 49.48 -8.56
C SER A 146 -11.81 49.68 -10.02
N GLY A 147 -12.92 49.03 -10.37
CA GLY A 147 -13.47 48.96 -11.73
C GLY A 147 -12.94 47.81 -12.59
N SER A 148 -11.87 47.14 -12.20
CA SER A 148 -11.36 45.94 -12.89
C SER A 148 -12.14 44.67 -12.54
N ASP A 149 -11.93 43.60 -13.28
CA ASP A 149 -12.62 42.32 -13.03
C ASP A 149 -11.79 41.39 -12.14
N ILE A 150 -12.46 40.67 -11.24
CA ILE A 150 -11.88 39.62 -10.40
C ILE A 150 -12.12 38.27 -11.06
N ASN A 151 -11.07 37.47 -11.23
CA ASN A 151 -11.16 36.10 -11.73
C ASN A 151 -10.39 35.15 -10.80
N LEU A 152 -11.13 34.41 -9.97
CA LEU A 152 -10.55 33.40 -9.09
C LEU A 152 -10.83 32.02 -9.66
N THR A 153 -9.78 31.27 -9.95
CA THR A 153 -9.88 29.89 -10.44
C THR A 153 -9.46 28.93 -9.34
N CYS A 154 -10.39 28.09 -8.88
CA CYS A 154 -10.15 27.04 -7.90
C CYS A 154 -10.02 25.68 -8.58
N LEU A 155 -9.03 24.91 -8.14
CA LEU A 155 -8.72 23.55 -8.58
C LEU A 155 -8.89 22.59 -7.39
N ALA A 156 -9.73 21.56 -7.54
CA ALA A 156 -9.88 20.47 -6.58
C ALA A 156 -9.16 19.20 -7.08
N MET A 157 -7.90 19.38 -7.48
CA MET A 157 -7.05 18.30 -7.99
C MET A 157 -6.49 17.54 -6.79
N GLN A 158 -6.35 16.20 -6.92
CA GLN A 158 -5.89 15.20 -5.93
C GLN A 158 -6.99 14.30 -5.34
N SER A 159 -8.28 14.65 -5.45
CA SER A 159 -9.33 13.71 -5.04
C SER A 159 -9.51 12.61 -6.11
N PRO A 160 -9.50 11.31 -5.75
CA PRO A 160 -9.87 10.22 -6.67
C PRO A 160 -11.34 10.33 -7.13
N ILE A 161 -12.20 10.93 -6.30
CA ILE A 161 -13.61 11.14 -6.58
C ILE A 161 -13.83 12.61 -6.98
N PRO A 162 -14.38 12.91 -8.18
CA PRO A 162 -14.65 14.28 -8.57
C PRO A 162 -15.66 14.93 -7.60
N PRO A 163 -15.51 16.23 -7.26
CA PRO A 163 -16.43 16.89 -6.36
C PRO A 163 -17.85 16.95 -6.95
N SER A 164 -18.86 16.68 -6.13
CA SER A 164 -20.27 16.83 -6.52
C SER A 164 -20.67 18.30 -6.62
N PHE A 165 -20.05 19.16 -5.80
CA PHE A 165 -20.22 20.60 -5.79
C PHE A 165 -18.92 21.31 -5.35
N ILE A 166 -18.77 22.58 -5.74
CA ILE A 166 -17.73 23.50 -5.27
C ILE A 166 -18.41 24.81 -4.89
N TYR A 167 -18.37 25.17 -3.60
CA TYR A 167 -18.97 26.41 -3.11
C TYR A 167 -17.93 27.52 -2.95
N TRP A 168 -18.35 28.75 -3.20
CA TRP A 168 -17.56 29.94 -2.90
C TRP A 168 -18.13 30.68 -1.69
N TYR A 169 -17.25 31.01 -0.76
CA TYR A 169 -17.54 31.79 0.43
C TYR A 169 -16.78 33.10 0.38
N LYS A 170 -17.40 34.15 0.92
CA LYS A 170 -16.72 35.42 1.23
C LYS A 170 -16.72 35.61 2.74
N GLY A 171 -15.54 35.59 3.35
CA GLY A 171 -15.38 35.45 4.79
C GLY A 171 -15.99 34.13 5.25
N LYS A 172 -17.08 34.21 6.04
CA LYS A 172 -17.82 33.04 6.56
C LYS A 172 -19.17 32.81 5.87
N ARG A 173 -19.55 33.63 4.89
CA ARG A 173 -20.88 33.60 4.27
C ARG A 173 -20.80 32.95 2.89
N LEU A 174 -21.72 32.02 2.62
CA LEU A 174 -21.90 31.47 1.29
C LEU A 174 -22.24 32.62 0.33
N MET A 175 -21.52 32.73 -0.78
CA MET A 175 -21.78 33.78 -1.76
C MET A 175 -23.12 33.54 -2.45
N ASN A 176 -23.92 34.60 -2.53
CA ASN A 176 -25.13 34.59 -3.33
C ASN A 176 -24.84 35.27 -4.68
N TYR A 177 -24.76 34.47 -5.73
CA TYR A 177 -24.43 34.93 -7.08
C TYR A 177 -25.54 35.79 -7.71
N SER A 178 -26.76 35.77 -7.16
CA SER A 178 -27.90 36.55 -7.66
C SER A 178 -28.03 37.95 -7.05
N GLN A 179 -27.31 38.25 -5.95
CA GLN A 179 -27.46 39.52 -5.23
C GLN A 179 -26.98 40.74 -6.02
N ARG A 180 -26.06 40.54 -6.97
CA ARG A 180 -25.42 41.61 -7.73
C ARG A 180 -25.15 41.16 -9.16
N GLY A 181 -25.59 41.95 -10.13
CA GLY A 181 -25.25 41.73 -11.54
C GLY A 181 -23.73 41.80 -11.76
N GLY A 182 -23.18 40.87 -12.53
CA GLY A 182 -21.75 40.77 -12.80
C GLY A 182 -20.99 39.75 -11.95
N ILE A 183 -21.66 39.01 -11.07
CA ILE A 183 -21.08 37.82 -10.41
C ILE A 183 -21.50 36.58 -11.20
N ASN A 184 -20.53 35.78 -11.63
CA ASN A 184 -20.77 34.51 -12.32
C ASN A 184 -19.86 33.41 -11.78
N VAL A 185 -20.39 32.19 -11.71
CA VAL A 185 -19.62 31.01 -11.30
C VAL A 185 -19.74 29.92 -12.34
N ILE A 186 -18.61 29.52 -12.89
CA ILE A 186 -18.50 28.47 -13.90
C ILE A 186 -17.80 27.29 -13.23
N THR A 187 -18.53 26.20 -13.00
CA THR A 187 -17.98 24.99 -12.40
C THR A 187 -17.97 23.86 -13.43
N GLU A 188 -16.80 23.28 -13.66
CA GLU A 188 -16.60 22.20 -14.61
C GLU A 188 -16.16 20.93 -13.88
N ARG A 189 -17.02 19.91 -13.94
CA ARG A 189 -16.84 18.65 -13.18
C ARG A 189 -15.69 17.80 -13.72
N THR A 190 -15.49 17.79 -15.03
CA THR A 190 -14.46 16.99 -15.72
C THR A 190 -13.07 17.49 -15.37
N THR A 191 -12.86 18.80 -15.46
CA THR A 191 -11.59 19.47 -15.12
C THR A 191 -11.44 19.74 -13.62
N ARG A 192 -12.50 19.51 -12.83
CA ARG A 192 -12.54 19.71 -11.37
C ARG A 192 -12.19 21.15 -11.00
N THR A 193 -12.67 22.07 -11.82
CA THR A 193 -12.39 23.50 -11.70
C THR A 193 -13.65 24.29 -11.41
N SER A 194 -13.51 25.36 -10.63
CA SER A 194 -14.56 26.36 -10.45
C SER A 194 -13.96 27.75 -10.60
N LYS A 195 -14.57 28.57 -11.46
CA LYS A 195 -14.15 29.94 -11.73
C LYS A 195 -15.19 30.90 -11.18
N LEU A 196 -14.80 31.75 -10.24
CA LEU A 196 -15.59 32.87 -9.73
C LEU A 196 -15.16 34.13 -10.46
N LEU A 197 -16.10 34.75 -11.16
CA LEU A 197 -15.93 35.96 -11.93
C LEU A 197 -16.76 37.07 -11.29
N ILE A 198 -16.14 38.21 -10.96
CA ILE A 198 -16.81 39.39 -10.41
C ILE A 198 -16.41 40.59 -11.27
N SER A 199 -17.35 41.13 -12.03
CA SER A 199 -17.12 42.28 -12.90
C SER A 199 -17.18 43.60 -12.14
N LYS A 200 -16.39 44.59 -12.57
CA LYS A 200 -16.37 45.95 -12.02
C LYS A 200 -16.19 45.95 -10.49
N ALA A 201 -15.04 45.47 -10.04
CA ALA A 201 -14.69 45.36 -8.63
C ALA A 201 -14.81 46.70 -7.90
N THR A 202 -15.36 46.68 -6.70
CA THR A 202 -15.52 47.82 -5.79
C THR A 202 -14.77 47.55 -4.49
N SER A 203 -14.51 48.58 -3.68
CA SER A 203 -13.89 48.41 -2.35
C SER A 203 -14.63 47.37 -1.48
N ASN A 204 -15.97 47.30 -1.60
CA ASN A 204 -16.81 46.33 -0.92
C ASN A 204 -16.55 44.88 -1.34
N ASP A 205 -15.96 44.63 -2.52
CA ASP A 205 -15.57 43.30 -2.98
C ASP A 205 -14.29 42.81 -2.29
N SER A 206 -13.59 43.65 -1.54
CA SER A 206 -12.45 43.20 -0.76
C SER A 206 -12.86 42.16 0.28
N GLY A 207 -11.95 41.23 0.58
CA GLY A 207 -12.14 40.22 1.61
C GLY A 207 -11.49 38.88 1.29
N ASN A 208 -11.67 37.94 2.19
CA ASN A 208 -11.20 36.56 2.03
C ASN A 208 -12.22 35.76 1.20
N TYR A 209 -11.81 35.27 0.05
CA TYR A 209 -12.59 34.37 -0.80
C TYR A 209 -12.11 32.94 -0.58
N THR A 210 -13.04 32.04 -0.27
CA THR A 210 -12.74 30.63 0.00
C THR A 210 -13.50 29.73 -0.96
N CYS A 211 -12.80 28.83 -1.66
CA CYS A 211 -13.42 27.75 -2.41
C CYS A 211 -13.45 26.46 -1.59
N SER A 212 -14.62 25.82 -1.53
CA SER A 212 -14.89 24.64 -0.71
C SER A 212 -15.51 23.54 -1.57
N PRO A 213 -14.71 22.61 -2.10
CA PRO A 213 -15.21 21.43 -2.80
C PRO A 213 -15.75 20.37 -1.82
N SER A 214 -16.60 19.47 -2.30
CA SER A 214 -17.16 18.37 -1.49
C SER A 214 -16.16 17.24 -1.17
N SER A 215 -15.07 17.15 -1.91
CA SER A 215 -14.12 16.03 -1.87
C SER A 215 -12.68 16.41 -1.50
N SER A 216 -12.45 17.67 -1.13
CA SER A 216 -11.13 18.17 -0.73
C SER A 216 -11.28 19.26 0.34
N ASP A 217 -10.21 19.52 1.10
CA ASP A 217 -10.13 20.67 1.99
C ASP A 217 -10.27 21.98 1.20
N SER A 218 -10.83 23.01 1.82
CA SER A 218 -11.02 24.32 1.22
C SER A 218 -9.70 25.09 1.04
N ALA A 219 -9.68 26.01 0.08
CA ALA A 219 -8.59 26.97 -0.11
C ALA A 219 -9.10 28.41 -0.11
N SER A 220 -8.28 29.32 0.38
CA SER A 220 -8.64 30.73 0.58
C SER A 220 -7.62 31.66 -0.08
N VAL A 221 -8.11 32.81 -0.56
CA VAL A 221 -7.31 33.90 -1.12
C VAL A 221 -7.87 35.22 -0.61
N VAL A 222 -7.01 36.17 -0.26
CA VAL A 222 -7.41 37.51 0.16
C VAL A 222 -7.36 38.45 -1.03
N VAL A 223 -8.44 39.18 -1.28
CA VAL A 223 -8.53 40.16 -2.35
C VAL A 223 -8.68 41.55 -1.76
N HIS A 224 -7.84 42.47 -2.22
CA HIS A 224 -7.85 43.89 -1.87
C HIS A 224 -8.18 44.71 -3.11
N VAL A 225 -9.30 45.42 -3.08
CA VAL A 225 -9.68 46.32 -4.17
C VAL A 225 -9.22 47.74 -3.84
N ILE A 226 -8.27 48.26 -4.60
CA ILE A 226 -7.65 49.57 -4.39
C ILE A 226 -8.20 50.61 -5.36
N ASN A 227 -8.57 51.79 -4.86
CA ASN A 227 -8.87 52.93 -5.71
C ASN A 227 -7.55 53.51 -6.22
N GLY A 228 -7.42 53.67 -7.54
CA GLY A 228 -6.16 53.97 -8.22
C GLY A 228 -5.55 55.35 -7.97
N GLU A 229 -5.85 56.00 -6.85
CA GLU A 229 -5.33 57.32 -6.51
C GLU A 229 -3.97 57.27 -5.80
N HIS A 230 -3.51 56.09 -5.33
CA HIS A 230 -2.20 55.96 -4.70
C HIS A 230 -1.49 54.68 -5.18
N PRO A 231 -0.66 54.73 -6.25
CA PRO A 231 0.31 53.67 -6.46
C PRO A 231 1.21 53.63 -5.23
N ALA A 232 1.28 52.45 -4.58
CA ALA A 232 2.17 52.24 -3.45
C ALA A 232 3.57 52.77 -3.82
N ALA A 233 4.10 53.63 -2.96
CA ALA A 233 5.43 54.20 -3.11
C ALA A 233 6.45 53.07 -3.30
N MET A 234 7.12 53.05 -4.46
CA MET A 234 8.37 52.32 -4.62
C MET A 234 9.36 52.87 -3.60
N GLN A 235 9.70 52.09 -2.57
CA GLN A 235 10.83 52.42 -1.71
C GLN A 235 12.11 52.12 -2.51
N HIS A 236 12.65 53.14 -3.17
CA HIS A 236 14.06 53.13 -3.54
C HIS A 236 14.89 53.18 -2.26
N GLY A 237 15.58 52.09 -1.95
CA GLY A 237 16.61 52.05 -0.91
C GLY A 237 17.71 53.05 -1.25
N ASN A 238 17.80 54.11 -0.46
CA ASN A 238 18.74 55.19 -0.68
C ASN A 238 20.13 54.77 -0.21
N ASN A 239 21.05 54.58 -1.17
CA ASN A 239 22.48 54.44 -0.92
C ASN A 239 23.01 55.74 -0.30
N SER A 240 23.52 55.65 0.93
CA SER A 240 24.47 56.62 1.47
C SER A 240 25.84 55.95 1.49
N ALA A 241 26.60 56.19 0.43
CA ALA A 241 28.03 55.94 0.38
C ALA A 241 28.75 57.29 0.44
N SER A 242 29.39 57.56 1.57
CA SER A 242 30.66 58.28 1.72
C SER A 242 31.05 58.20 3.20
N SER A 243 32.28 58.05 3.65
CA SER A 243 33.55 57.69 3.02
C SER A 243 34.51 57.43 4.17
N GLN A 244 35.41 56.47 3.97
CA GLN A 244 36.79 56.46 4.47
C GLN A 244 37.04 56.43 5.99
N THR A 245 37.54 55.28 6.44
CA THR A 245 38.90 55.27 7.01
C THR A 245 39.59 53.96 6.61
N GLN A 246 40.59 54.09 5.72
CA GLN A 246 41.56 53.04 5.45
C GLN A 246 42.57 53.00 6.58
N LEU A 247 43.05 51.81 6.94
CA LEU A 247 44.48 51.57 7.11
C LEU A 247 44.80 50.08 7.02
N LEU A 248 45.66 49.78 6.06
CA LEU A 248 46.29 48.50 5.75
C LEU A 248 47.31 48.13 6.84
N SER A 249 47.41 46.86 7.20
CA SER A 249 48.72 46.22 7.34
C SER A 249 48.62 44.70 7.32
N LYS A 250 49.24 44.12 6.29
CA LYS A 250 49.64 42.71 6.22
C LYS A 250 50.70 42.44 7.30
N THR A 251 50.65 41.27 7.92
CA THR A 251 51.87 40.60 8.40
C THR A 251 51.61 39.09 8.51
N LEU A 252 52.18 38.37 7.56
CA LEU A 252 52.58 36.97 7.72
C LEU A 252 53.70 36.93 8.76
N GLN A 253 53.64 36.03 9.73
CA GLN A 253 54.79 35.16 10.05
C GLN A 253 54.42 34.03 11.02
N GLN A 254 54.71 32.83 10.53
CA GLN A 254 54.95 31.58 11.23
C GLN A 254 55.88 31.77 12.43
N LEU A 255 55.73 30.96 13.50
CA LEU A 255 56.84 30.20 14.08
C LEU A 255 56.35 29.05 14.99
N SER A 256 57.20 28.04 15.03
CA SER A 256 57.05 26.66 15.46
C SER A 256 57.43 26.44 16.94
N ARG A 257 56.88 25.40 17.57
CA ARG A 257 57.64 24.24 18.07
C ARG A 257 56.76 23.18 18.76
N ASN A 258 57.14 21.93 18.47
CA ASN A 258 56.61 20.67 18.96
C ASN A 258 56.70 20.51 20.48
N THR A 259 55.73 19.79 21.05
CA THR A 259 56.00 18.88 22.17
C THR A 259 55.28 17.54 21.94
N VAL A 260 56.06 16.48 22.15
CA VAL A 260 55.76 15.07 21.95
C VAL A 260 55.10 14.53 23.22
N ALA A 261 53.90 13.95 23.14
CA ALA A 261 53.41 12.90 24.05
C ALA A 261 51.96 12.48 23.68
N ALA A 262 51.81 11.51 22.77
CA ALA A 262 50.68 10.56 22.72
C ALA A 262 50.86 9.59 21.53
N PHE A 263 52.00 8.89 21.48
CA PHE A 263 52.23 7.81 20.51
C PHE A 263 52.72 6.56 21.25
N PHE A 264 51.87 6.01 22.12
CA PHE A 264 52.00 4.64 22.63
C PHE A 264 50.61 4.11 22.99
N SER A 265 49.88 3.58 22.00
CA SER A 265 48.81 2.58 22.22
C SER A 265 48.23 1.94 20.94
N VAL A 266 48.57 2.40 19.73
CA VAL A 266 47.97 1.85 18.48
C VAL A 266 48.86 0.82 17.76
N SER A 267 50.16 0.75 18.06
CA SER A 267 51.05 -0.28 17.49
C SER A 267 50.94 -1.65 18.17
N ALA A 268 50.51 -1.71 19.44
CA ALA A 268 50.35 -2.97 20.17
C ALA A 268 49.10 -3.77 19.76
N LEU A 269 48.01 -3.09 19.37
CA LEU A 269 46.78 -3.73 18.91
C LEU A 269 46.90 -4.32 17.50
N TYR A 270 47.70 -3.69 16.63
CA TYR A 270 47.95 -4.18 15.27
C TYR A 270 48.72 -5.51 15.26
N HIS A 271 49.72 -5.67 16.13
CA HIS A 271 50.47 -6.93 16.22
C HIS A 271 49.69 -8.07 16.91
N LEU A 272 48.77 -7.75 17.84
CA LEU A 272 47.87 -8.74 18.46
C LEU A 272 46.83 -9.30 17.47
N LEU A 273 46.28 -8.44 16.60
CA LEU A 273 45.35 -8.86 15.54
C LEU A 273 46.03 -9.73 14.46
N HIS A 274 47.27 -9.42 14.09
CA HIS A 274 48.02 -10.22 13.11
C HIS A 274 48.43 -11.60 13.66
N ALA A 275 48.72 -11.72 14.96
CA ALA A 275 49.02 -12.98 15.61
C ALA A 275 47.79 -13.91 15.72
N LEU A 276 46.59 -13.35 15.98
CA LEU A 276 45.35 -14.14 16.03
C LEU A 276 44.92 -14.69 14.66
N VAL A 277 45.17 -13.95 13.57
CA VAL A 277 44.85 -14.41 12.20
C VAL A 277 45.77 -15.55 11.74
N GLN A 278 47.00 -15.63 12.25
CA GLN A 278 47.94 -16.73 11.95
C GLN A 278 47.62 -18.01 12.75
N ILE A 279 47.05 -17.89 13.95
CA ILE A 279 46.63 -19.04 14.79
C ILE A 279 45.39 -19.73 14.20
N PHE A 280 44.44 -18.99 13.63
CA PHE A 280 43.26 -19.58 12.97
C PHE A 280 43.55 -20.22 11.60
N ALA A 281 44.71 -19.95 10.99
CA ALA A 281 45.11 -20.51 9.70
C ALA A 281 45.87 -21.85 9.81
N THR A 282 46.16 -22.34 11.02
CA THR A 282 46.96 -23.58 11.23
C THR A 282 46.21 -24.72 11.92
N THR A 283 44.97 -24.52 12.38
CA THR A 283 44.09 -25.59 12.85
C THR A 283 43.20 -26.13 11.73
N ASN A 284 43.74 -27.09 11.00
CA ASN A 284 43.02 -27.96 10.06
C ASN A 284 41.92 -28.75 10.76
N CYS A 285 40.66 -28.46 10.47
CA CYS A 285 39.55 -29.39 10.63
C CYS A 285 38.62 -29.32 9.40
N TYR A 286 39.22 -29.54 8.23
CA TYR A 286 38.55 -29.66 6.93
C TYR A 286 39.05 -30.93 6.21
N VAL A 287 38.95 -32.09 6.88
CA VAL A 287 39.20 -33.41 6.27
C VAL A 287 38.22 -34.44 6.84
N VAL A 288 36.90 -34.30 6.56
CA VAL A 288 35.92 -35.41 6.59
C VAL A 288 34.77 -35.18 5.58
N ILE A 289 35.03 -34.49 4.45
CA ILE A 289 34.04 -34.34 3.35
C ILE A 289 34.71 -34.55 1.99
N VAL A 290 35.53 -35.60 1.84
CA VAL A 290 35.94 -36.13 0.52
C VAL A 290 36.11 -37.66 0.59
N GLY A 291 35.38 -38.33 1.50
CA GLY A 291 35.53 -39.77 1.77
C GLY A 291 34.28 -40.64 1.55
N VAL A 292 33.13 -40.04 1.21
CA VAL A 292 31.86 -40.78 0.95
C VAL A 292 31.36 -40.58 -0.49
N ALA A 293 32.09 -39.80 -1.30
CA ALA A 293 31.75 -39.53 -2.71
C ALA A 293 32.40 -40.51 -3.72
N LEU A 294 32.98 -41.62 -3.26
CA LEU A 294 33.75 -42.55 -4.09
C LEU A 294 33.44 -44.04 -3.83
N SER A 295 32.20 -44.37 -3.45
CA SER A 295 31.77 -45.76 -3.22
C SER A 295 30.50 -46.21 -3.95
N LEU A 296 29.91 -45.43 -4.88
CA LEU A 296 28.81 -45.91 -5.72
C LEU A 296 28.98 -45.49 -7.18
N GLN A 297 29.95 -46.14 -7.83
CA GLN A 297 30.16 -46.18 -9.27
C GLN A 297 29.19 -47.21 -9.90
N TRP A 298 28.45 -46.76 -10.91
CA TRP A 298 27.65 -47.50 -11.91
C TRP A 298 28.40 -48.67 -12.60
N PRO A 299 27.72 -49.70 -13.16
CA PRO A 299 27.30 -49.72 -14.59
C PRO A 299 25.96 -50.47 -14.88
N ARG A 300 24.99 -49.88 -15.60
CA ARG A 300 24.72 -49.86 -17.07
C ARG A 300 23.85 -51.02 -17.63
N LEU A 301 22.86 -50.60 -18.44
CA LEU A 301 22.27 -51.23 -19.65
C LEU A 301 21.31 -52.43 -19.37
N THR A 302 20.12 -52.57 -20.00
CA THR A 302 19.71 -52.23 -21.37
C THR A 302 18.19 -52.41 -21.56
N GLN A 303 17.70 -51.82 -22.67
CA GLN A 303 16.58 -52.24 -23.52
C GLN A 303 15.15 -51.72 -23.26
N ASN A 304 14.85 -50.66 -24.02
CA ASN A 304 13.95 -50.69 -25.20
C ASN A 304 12.55 -51.31 -25.07
N ALA A 305 11.62 -50.48 -25.53
CA ALA A 305 10.51 -50.80 -26.43
C ALA A 305 9.14 -51.12 -25.80
N ARG A 306 8.23 -50.16 -26.01
CA ARG A 306 6.87 -50.25 -26.60
C ARG A 306 5.95 -49.31 -25.81
N ARG A 307 5.08 -48.48 -26.39
CA ARG A 307 4.65 -48.20 -27.75
C ARG A 307 3.80 -46.91 -27.63
N ARG A 308 4.02 -45.93 -28.50
CA ARG A 308 2.90 -45.11 -29.02
C ARG A 308 1.95 -46.06 -29.73
N ILE A 309 0.63 -45.93 -29.55
CA ILE A 309 -0.38 -46.25 -30.55
C ILE A 309 -1.79 -45.82 -30.08
N VAL A 310 -2.48 -45.19 -31.05
CA VAL A 310 -3.91 -44.87 -31.20
C VAL A 310 -4.46 -43.62 -30.51
N ALA A 311 -4.56 -42.58 -31.35
CA ALA A 311 -5.74 -41.73 -31.43
C ALA A 311 -6.97 -42.55 -31.85
N ARG A 312 -7.96 -42.66 -30.97
CA ARG A 312 -9.41 -42.72 -31.21
C ARG A 312 -10.14 -42.84 -29.88
#